data_AF-A0A8J5RE56-F1
#
_entry.id   AF-A0A8J5RE56-F1
#
_cell.length_a   1.000
_cell.length_b   1.000
_cell.length_c   1.000
_cell.angle_alpha   90.00
_cell.angle_beta   90.00
_cell.angle_gamma   90.00
#
_symmetry.space_group_name_H-M   'P 1'
#
loop_
_entity.id
_entity.type
_entity.pdbx_description
1 polymer ?
#
loop_
_entity_poly.entity_id
_entity_poly.type
_entity_poly.pdbx_seq_one_letter_code
_entity_poly.pdbx_strand_id
1 'polypeptide(L)'
;MSANFSTRLRHQCDGITKINNDNPASMLIYLPPFALPVPINFIIVDTDYENYGAAIQCSAGEPSLPNAWLIGRKRTLDRKYILRGERALRANGIPTNRLVYNRHPNCPEDW
;
A
#
# COMPACT_ATOMS: atom_id res chain seq x y z
N MET A 1 35.36 26.44 -2.63
CA MET A 1 34.28 25.93 -3.51
C MET A 1 33.34 25.13 -2.62
N SER A 2 32.17 25.70 -2.32
CA SER A 2 31.17 25.08 -1.43
C SER A 2 30.17 24.30 -2.27
N ALA A 3 30.00 22.99 -2.00
CA ALA A 3 28.98 22.17 -2.63
C ALA A 3 27.68 22.31 -1.82
N ASN A 4 26.66 22.91 -2.44
CA ASN A 4 25.31 23.00 -1.91
C ASN A 4 24.63 21.62 -1.95
N PHE A 5 24.63 20.90 -0.82
CA PHE A 5 23.76 19.74 -0.65
C PHE A 5 22.33 20.23 -0.32
N SER A 6 21.48 20.21 -1.34
CA SER A 6 20.03 20.42 -1.21
C SER A 6 19.41 19.29 -0.37
N THR A 7 19.16 19.57 0.90
CA THR A 7 18.49 18.66 1.84
C THR A 7 16.98 18.81 1.70
N ARG A 8 16.38 18.16 0.69
CA ARG A 8 14.95 17.79 0.78
C ARG A 8 14.85 16.60 1.72
N LEU A 9 14.27 16.79 2.89
CA LEU A 9 13.87 15.70 3.78
C LEU A 9 12.85 14.82 3.05
N ARG A 10 13.35 13.78 2.37
CA ARG A 10 12.55 12.70 1.82
C ARG A 10 12.09 11.85 2.99
N HIS A 11 10.81 11.90 3.34
CA HIS A 11 10.20 10.89 4.20
C HIS A 11 10.02 9.60 3.40
N GLN A 12 11.14 8.99 3.02
CA GLN A 12 11.17 7.65 2.45
C GLN A 12 11.16 6.66 3.60
N CYS A 13 10.19 5.76 3.60
CA CYS A 13 10.13 4.63 4.53
C CYS A 13 10.52 3.37 3.76
N ASP A 14 11.75 2.93 3.93
CA ASP A 14 12.21 1.65 3.39
C ASP A 14 11.65 0.51 4.25
N GLY A 15 11.24 -0.57 3.60
CA GLY A 15 10.63 -1.71 4.26
C GLY A 15 11.14 -3.04 3.72
N ILE A 16 11.13 -4.06 4.58
CA ILE A 16 11.45 -5.45 4.22
C ILE A 16 10.16 -6.26 4.30
N THR A 17 9.90 -7.12 3.32
CA THR A 17 8.72 -7.99 3.34
C THR A 17 9.13 -9.46 3.39
N LYS A 18 8.38 -10.26 4.15
CA LYS A 18 8.49 -11.72 4.18
C LYS A 18 7.14 -12.32 3.78
N ILE A 19 7.16 -13.24 2.82
CA ILE A 19 5.97 -13.99 2.40
C ILE A 19 5.57 -14.95 3.52
N ASN A 20 4.27 -15.02 3.80
CA ASN A 20 3.70 -16.05 4.65
C ASN A 20 3.50 -17.34 3.83
N ASN A 21 4.16 -18.44 4.22
CA ASN A 21 4.08 -19.70 3.48
C ASN A 21 2.74 -20.42 3.66
N ASP A 22 2.01 -20.14 4.75
CA ASP A 22 0.70 -20.76 5.02
C ASP A 22 -0.43 -20.08 4.25
N ASN A 23 -0.26 -18.78 3.97
CA ASN A 23 -1.15 -18.01 3.13
C ASN A 23 -0.31 -17.16 2.17
N PRO A 24 -0.09 -17.60 0.92
CA PRO A 24 0.78 -16.90 -0.02
C PRO A 24 0.25 -15.53 -0.45
N ALA A 25 -1.02 -15.22 -0.18
CA ALA A 25 -1.58 -13.88 -0.38
C ALA A 25 -1.23 -12.91 0.77
N SER A 26 -0.71 -13.41 1.89
CA SER A 26 -0.31 -12.64 3.06
C SER A 26 1.20 -12.40 3.10
N MET A 27 1.58 -11.19 3.48
CA MET A 27 2.96 -10.78 3.68
C MET A 27 3.09 -10.08 5.03
N LEU A 28 4.24 -10.28 5.68
CA LEU A 28 4.65 -9.53 6.85
C LEU A 28 5.58 -8.41 6.41
N ILE A 29 5.15 -7.16 6.60
CA ILE A 29 5.97 -5.97 6.29
C ILE A 29 6.66 -5.48 7.58
N TYR A 30 7.96 -5.22 7.47
CA TYR A 30 8.83 -4.66 8.50
C TYR A 30 9.34 -3.28 8.06
N LEU A 31 9.08 -2.25 8.86
CA LEU A 31 9.47 -0.86 8.56
C LEU A 31 10.54 -0.38 9.56
N PRO A 32 11.84 -0.32 9.21
CA PRO A 32 12.83 0.45 9.98
C PRO A 32 12.57 1.96 9.86
N PRO A 33 12.96 2.80 10.85
CA PRO A 33 13.77 2.54 12.04
C PRO A 33 12.91 2.35 13.31
N PHE A 34 11.64 1.94 13.20
CA PHE A 34 10.81 1.74 14.38
C PHE A 34 11.46 0.70 15.30
N ALA A 35 11.63 1.06 16.58
CA ALA A 35 12.39 0.28 17.57
C ALA A 35 11.87 -1.15 17.79
N LEU A 36 10.70 -1.48 17.24
CA LEU A 36 10.17 -2.83 17.19
C LEU A 36 9.68 -3.11 15.76
N PRO A 37 10.05 -4.26 15.17
CA PRO A 37 9.40 -4.74 13.96
C PRO A 37 7.91 -4.89 14.26
N VAL A 38 7.08 -4.00 13.72
CA VAL A 38 5.62 -4.16 13.79
C VAL A 38 5.24 -5.03 12.59
N PRO A 39 4.93 -6.32 12.77
CA PRO A 39 4.48 -7.15 11.66
C PRO A 39 3.13 -6.60 11.18
N ILE A 40 3.15 -5.98 10.00
CA ILE A 40 1.94 -5.58 9.30
C ILE A 40 1.49 -6.79 8.50
N ASN A 41 0.38 -7.42 8.89
CA ASN A 41 -0.25 -8.47 8.10
C ASN A 41 -0.96 -7.84 6.90
N PHE A 42 -0.25 -7.81 5.78
CA PHE A 42 -0.70 -7.23 4.52
C PHE A 42 -1.20 -8.33 3.60
N ILE A 43 -2.46 -8.30 3.22
CA ILE A 43 -3.11 -9.37 2.47
C ILE A 43 -3.55 -8.82 1.11
N ILE A 44 -3.07 -9.43 0.03
CA ILE A 44 -3.57 -9.18 -1.33
C ILE A 44 -4.90 -9.90 -1.49
N VAL A 45 -5.98 -9.14 -1.69
CA VAL A 45 -7.34 -9.71 -1.83
C VAL A 45 -7.75 -9.94 -3.29
N ASP A 46 -7.14 -9.21 -4.23
CA ASP A 46 -7.28 -9.43 -5.67
C ASP A 46 -6.15 -8.70 -6.40
N THR A 47 -5.69 -9.24 -7.52
CA THR A 47 -4.65 -8.65 -8.36
C THR A 47 -4.64 -9.32 -9.72
N ASP A 48 -4.25 -8.59 -10.75
CA ASP A 48 -3.89 -9.17 -12.06
C ASP A 48 -2.39 -9.16 -12.31
N TYR A 49 -1.59 -8.76 -11.31
CA TYR A 49 -0.12 -8.62 -11.31
C TYR A 49 0.43 -7.55 -12.28
N GLU A 50 -0.28 -7.27 -13.37
CA GLU A 50 0.14 -6.42 -14.48
C GLU A 50 -0.39 -4.98 -14.42
N ASN A 51 -1.55 -4.75 -13.82
CA ASN A 51 -2.20 -3.44 -13.85
C ASN A 51 -2.54 -2.92 -12.46
N TYR A 52 -3.10 -3.76 -11.59
CA TYR A 52 -3.58 -3.35 -10.28
C TYR A 52 -3.42 -4.44 -9.22
N GLY A 53 -3.49 -4.01 -7.95
CA GLY A 53 -3.69 -4.87 -6.81
C GLY A 53 -4.62 -4.20 -5.80
N ALA A 54 -5.41 -5.01 -5.10
CA ALA A 54 -6.20 -4.61 -3.95
C ALA A 54 -5.66 -5.32 -2.71
N ALA A 55 -5.42 -4.57 -1.65
CA ALA A 55 -4.84 -5.10 -0.44
C ALA A 55 -5.51 -4.54 0.82
N ILE A 56 -5.48 -5.34 1.88
CA ILE A 56 -5.97 -4.98 3.20
C ILE A 56 -4.90 -5.23 4.25
N GLN A 57 -4.98 -4.48 5.33
CA GLN A 57 -4.29 -4.74 6.57
C GLN A 57 -5.28 -4.57 7.70
N CYS A 58 -5.42 -5.58 8.54
CA CYS A 58 -6.11 -5.46 9.82
C CYS A 58 -5.08 -5.48 10.95
N SER A 59 -5.14 -4.50 11.86
CA SER A 59 -4.41 -4.59 13.13
C SER A 59 -5.27 -5.35 14.15
N ALA A 60 -4.62 -6.16 14.99
CA ALA A 60 -5.26 -6.96 16.04
C ALA A 60 -5.56 -6.14 17.32
N GLY A 61 -5.66 -4.81 17.23
CA GLY A 61 -6.06 -3.94 18.35
C GLY A 61 -7.56 -3.68 18.32
N GLU A 62 -8.19 -3.47 19.48
CA GLU A 62 -9.57 -2.99 19.58
C GLU A 62 -9.59 -1.46 19.75
N PRO A 63 -10.29 -0.70 18.90
CA PRO A 63 -11.04 -1.14 17.71
C PRO A 63 -10.09 -1.52 16.56
N SER A 64 -10.44 -2.58 15.81
CA SER A 64 -9.66 -2.95 14.62
C SER A 64 -9.77 -1.83 13.58
N LEU A 65 -8.63 -1.27 13.19
CA LEU A 65 -8.55 -0.24 12.17
C LEU A 65 -8.07 -0.88 10.87
N PRO A 66 -8.99 -1.29 9.97
CA PRO A 66 -8.60 -1.85 8.70
C PRO A 66 -8.08 -0.74 7.79
N ASN A 67 -6.83 -0.87 7.35
CA ASN A 67 -6.30 -0.09 6.25
C ASN A 67 -6.50 -0.86 4.95
N ALA A 68 -6.71 -0.14 3.86
CA ALA A 68 -6.89 -0.73 2.55
C ALA A 68 -6.19 0.11 1.48
N TRP A 69 -5.70 -0.57 0.46
CA TRP A 69 -5.02 0.05 -0.67
C TRP A 69 -5.55 -0.51 -1.97
N LEU A 70 -5.71 0.40 -2.93
CA LEU A 70 -5.89 0.07 -4.33
C LEU A 70 -4.68 0.63 -5.08
N ILE A 71 -3.78 -0.26 -5.47
CA ILE A 71 -2.48 0.07 -6.05
C ILE A 71 -2.49 -0.17 -7.55
N GLY A 72 -1.83 0.69 -8.30
CA GLY A 72 -1.68 0.57 -9.76
C GLY A 72 -0.22 0.50 -10.18
N ARG A 73 0.07 -0.18 -11.29
CA ARG A 73 1.38 -0.14 -11.95
C ARG A 73 1.67 1.18 -12.67
N LYS A 74 0.61 1.97 -12.90
CA LYS A 74 0.66 3.32 -13.49
C LYS A 74 0.10 4.34 -12.49
N ARG A 75 0.46 5.61 -12.66
CA ARG A 75 -0.03 6.75 -11.84
C ARG A 75 -1.56 6.90 -11.88
N THR A 76 -2.19 6.45 -12.95
CA THR A 76 -3.64 6.38 -13.10
C THR A 76 -4.07 4.94 -13.36
N LEU A 77 -5.23 4.58 -12.84
CA LEU A 77 -5.85 3.28 -13.05
C LEU A 77 -7.07 3.44 -13.95
N ASP A 78 -7.19 2.57 -14.95
CA ASP A 78 -8.40 2.51 -15.76
C ASP A 78 -9.60 2.15 -14.89
N ARG A 79 -10.78 2.69 -15.24
CA ARG A 79 -12.02 2.49 -14.49
C ARG A 79 -12.35 1.02 -14.23
N LYS A 80 -12.06 0.12 -15.16
CA LYS A 80 -12.30 -1.32 -15.00
C LYS A 80 -11.52 -1.92 -13.82
N TYR A 81 -10.28 -1.49 -13.62
CA TYR A 81 -9.43 -1.98 -12.53
C TYR A 81 -9.85 -1.38 -11.19
N ILE A 82 -10.30 -0.11 -11.20
CA ILE A 82 -10.89 0.53 -10.02
C ILE A 82 -12.12 -0.25 -9.56
N LEU A 83 -13.06 -0.55 -10.47
CA LEU A 83 -14.27 -1.29 -10.14
C LEU A 83 -13.98 -2.72 -9.66
N ARG A 84 -12.98 -3.39 -10.25
CA ARG A 84 -12.59 -4.74 -9.83
C ARG A 84 -11.97 -4.74 -8.43
N GLY A 85 -11.02 -3.83 -8.18
CA GLY A 85 -10.40 -3.67 -6.86
C GLY A 85 -11.39 -3.26 -5.77
N GLU A 86 -12.29 -2.30 -6.04
CA GLU A 86 -13.34 -1.92 -5.09
C GLU A 86 -14.28 -3.08 -4.76
N ARG A 87 -14.63 -3.91 -5.75
CA ARG A 87 -15.46 -5.10 -5.53
C ARG A 87 -14.76 -6.08 -4.58
N ALA A 88 -13.47 -6.34 -4.79
CA ALA A 88 -12.68 -7.22 -3.93
C ALA A 88 -12.57 -6.67 -2.49
N LEU A 89 -12.35 -5.37 -2.33
CA LEU A 89 -12.30 -4.70 -1.03
C LEU A 89 -13.65 -4.81 -0.29
N ARG A 90 -14.78 -4.54 -0.97
CA ARG A 90 -16.12 -4.66 -0.38
C ARG A 90 -16.45 -6.09 0.04
N ALA A 91 -16.04 -7.09 -0.75
CA ALA A 91 -16.21 -8.49 -0.40
C ALA A 91 -15.47 -8.89 0.90
N ASN A 92 -14.45 -8.11 1.29
CA ASN A 92 -13.69 -8.27 2.53
C ASN A 92 -14.10 -7.25 3.62
N GLY A 93 -15.30 -6.67 3.53
CA GLY A 93 -15.83 -5.77 4.57
C GLY A 93 -15.23 -4.36 4.59
N ILE A 94 -14.44 -3.98 3.57
CA ILE A 94 -13.84 -2.65 3.48
C ILE A 94 -14.81 -1.68 2.80
N PRO A 95 -15.24 -0.58 3.46
CA PRO A 95 -16.08 0.43 2.86
C PRO A 95 -15.26 1.31 1.89
N THR A 96 -15.52 1.20 0.58
CA THR A 96 -14.71 1.90 -0.43
C THR A 96 -15.01 3.38 -0.58
N ASN A 97 -16.09 3.88 0.03
CA ASN A 97 -16.38 5.31 0.11
C ASN A 97 -15.37 6.10 0.97
N ARG A 98 -14.51 5.40 1.72
CA ARG A 98 -13.40 5.99 2.49
C ARG A 98 -12.06 5.95 1.77
N LEU A 99 -11.98 5.36 0.56
CA LEU A 99 -10.76 5.39 -0.23
C LEU A 99 -10.50 6.83 -0.69
N VAL A 100 -9.30 7.32 -0.42
CA VAL A 100 -8.84 8.63 -0.88
C VAL A 100 -8.01 8.43 -2.13
N TYR A 101 -8.43 9.03 -3.25
CA TYR A 101 -7.68 8.97 -4.49
C TYR A 101 -6.46 9.88 -4.44
N ASN A 102 -5.27 9.29 -4.60
CA ASN A 102 -4.03 10.03 -4.70
C ASN A 102 -3.90 10.64 -6.11
N ARG A 103 -4.09 11.96 -6.21
CA ARG A 103 -3.74 12.69 -7.43
C ARG A 103 -2.23 12.94 -7.42
N HIS A 104 -1.56 12.66 -8.53
CA HIS A 104 -0.12 12.86 -8.70
C HIS A 104 0.23 14.03 -9.66
N PRO A 105 -0.35 15.25 -9.54
CA PRO A 105 -0.11 16.32 -10.51
C PRO A 105 1.29 16.96 -10.37
N ASN A 106 1.88 16.91 -9.17
CA ASN A 106 3.13 17.61 -8.82
C ASN A 106 4.21 16.66 -8.27
N CYS A 107 4.12 15.36 -8.58
CA CYS A 107 5.18 14.43 -8.20
C CYS A 107 6.37 14.62 -9.15
N PRO A 108 7.61 14.79 -8.65
CA PRO A 108 8.81 14.83 -9.50
C PRO A 108 8.86 13.61 -10.43
N GLU A 109 9.25 13.81 -11.69
CA GLU A 109 9.25 12.73 -12.70
C GLU A 109 10.36 11.69 -12.47
N ASP A 110 11.35 12.03 -11.66
CA ASP A 110 12.60 11.34 -11.38
C ASP A 110 12.57 10.46 -10.11
N TRP A 111 11.45 9.77 -9.87
CA TRP A 111 11.31 8.74 -8.82
C TRP A 111 11.66 7.36 -9.37
#